data_AF-A0A6A6XT95-F1
#
_entry.id   AF-A0A6A6XT95-F1
#
_cell.length_a   1.000
_cell.length_b   1.000
_cell.length_c   1.000
_cell.angle_alpha   90.00
_cell.angle_beta   90.00
_cell.angle_gamma   90.00
#
_symmetry.space_group_name_H-M   'P 1'
#
loop_
_entity.id
_entity.type
_entity.pdbx_description
1 polymer ?
#
loop_
_entity_poly.entity_id
_entity_poly.type
_entity_poly.pdbx_seq_one_letter_code
_entity_poly.pdbx_strand_id
1 'polypeptide(L)'
;MAKKLEARVYAPARSALKYDKHLIQFDENLYPNRFIGDPSDKVDEAWSQLLQNPYFRVTSSEYRKVGLNRSTLGIVGSDDKVISFSAYHELHCLKTLYRWIHNDHYFPNLDRESDEFNFQKWHAEHCISYLRQATMCTASLVPITLEWNEATPGSPRPRPNPQTPRKCANWKSLDSWAAERKVDLYDLDGLAGMPGRGW
;
A
#
# COMPACT_ATOMS: atom_id res chain seq x y z
N MET A 1 -18.50 30.78 9.42
CA MET A 1 -17.80 29.75 10.23
C MET A 1 -17.81 28.45 9.44
N ALA A 2 -16.66 28.03 8.90
CA ALA A 2 -16.59 26.79 8.13
C ALA A 2 -16.76 25.60 9.08
N LYS A 3 -17.77 24.76 8.82
CA LYS A 3 -17.99 23.50 9.55
C LYS A 3 -16.73 22.65 9.36
N LYS A 4 -15.97 22.44 10.44
CA LYS A 4 -14.77 21.60 10.45
C LYS A 4 -15.18 20.22 9.91
N LEU A 5 -14.76 19.90 8.70
CA LEU A 5 -15.05 18.62 8.05
C LEU A 5 -14.09 17.56 8.62
N GLU A 6 -14.16 17.31 9.94
CA GLU A 6 -13.56 16.11 10.52
C GLU A 6 -14.53 14.94 10.30
N ALA A 7 -14.80 14.62 9.03
CA ALA A 7 -15.44 13.37 8.67
C ALA A 7 -14.41 12.26 8.91
N ARG A 8 -14.26 11.84 10.17
CA ARG A 8 -13.55 10.61 10.50
C ARG A 8 -14.36 9.47 9.92
N VAL A 9 -14.02 9.05 8.71
CA VAL A 9 -14.48 7.78 8.14
C VAL A 9 -14.27 6.71 9.19
N TYR A 10 -15.32 5.95 9.50
CA TYR A 10 -15.23 4.82 10.41
C TYR A 10 -14.26 3.80 9.80
N ALA A 11 -13.25 3.40 10.57
CA ALA A 11 -12.30 2.38 10.17
C ALA A 11 -12.50 1.15 11.07
N PRO A 12 -12.93 0.00 10.53
CA PRO A 12 -13.19 -1.22 11.32
C PRO A 12 -12.01 -1.68 12.19
N ALA A 13 -10.78 -1.44 11.75
CA ALA A 13 -9.56 -1.78 12.50
C ALA A 13 -9.09 -0.71 13.50
N ARG A 14 -9.85 0.38 13.72
CA ARG A 14 -9.36 1.51 14.53
C ARG A 14 -9.00 1.14 15.96
N SER A 15 -9.75 0.24 16.59
CA SER A 15 -9.47 -0.23 17.96
C SER A 15 -8.27 -1.19 18.03
N ALA A 16 -7.96 -1.89 16.94
CA ALA A 16 -6.84 -2.82 16.86
C ALA A 16 -5.51 -2.10 16.55
N LEU A 17 -5.57 -0.98 15.83
CA LEU A 17 -4.39 -0.27 15.35
C LEU A 17 -3.65 0.43 16.50
N LYS A 18 -2.43 -0.03 16.77
CA LYS A 18 -1.50 0.62 17.68
C LYS A 18 -0.57 1.57 16.91
N TYR A 19 0.01 2.53 17.62
CA TYR A 19 0.96 3.46 17.04
C TYR A 19 2.21 3.54 17.90
N ASP A 20 3.35 3.56 17.22
CA ASP A 20 4.67 3.67 17.82
C ASP A 20 5.40 4.88 17.23
N LYS A 21 6.36 5.43 17.96
CA LYS A 21 7.24 6.48 17.43
C LYS A 21 8.46 5.82 16.81
N HIS A 22 8.71 6.09 15.54
CA HIS A 22 9.89 5.62 14.82
C HIS A 22 10.55 6.78 14.10
N LEU A 23 11.88 6.74 13.97
CA LEU A 23 12.56 7.55 12.98
C LEU A 23 12.39 6.85 11.63
N ILE A 24 11.82 7.52 10.64
CA ILE A 24 12.06 7.10 9.25
C ILE A 24 13.49 7.49 8.97
N GLN A 25 14.32 6.49 8.70
CA GLN A 25 15.70 6.68 8.27
C GLN A 25 15.70 6.70 6.74
N PHE A 26 16.24 7.77 6.15
CA PHE A 26 16.79 7.65 4.81
C PHE A 26 18.06 6.82 4.94
N ASP A 27 17.98 5.55 4.54
CA ASP A 27 19.11 4.64 4.67
C ASP A 27 20.18 5.04 3.64
N GLU A 28 21.20 5.78 4.10
CA GLU A 28 22.38 6.10 3.27
C GLU A 28 23.10 4.80 2.85
N ASN A 29 22.95 3.73 3.64
CA ASN A 29 23.35 2.37 3.31
C ASN A 29 22.12 1.56 2.90
N LEU A 30 21.53 1.93 1.75
CA LEU A 30 20.33 1.33 1.18
C LEU A 30 20.33 -0.22 1.16
N TYR A 31 21.50 -0.84 1.21
CA TYR A 31 21.70 -2.28 1.20
C TYR A 31 22.52 -2.79 2.42
N PRO A 32 22.22 -4.00 2.92
CA PRO A 32 21.18 -4.93 2.44
C PRO A 32 19.77 -4.54 2.95
N ASN A 33 18.76 -4.69 2.09
CA ASN A 33 17.37 -4.43 2.43
C ASN A 33 16.48 -5.58 1.91
N ARG A 34 15.52 -6.02 2.73
CA ARG A 34 14.68 -7.18 2.40
C ARG A 34 13.59 -6.91 1.36
N PHE A 35 13.33 -5.65 1.00
CA PHE A 35 12.24 -5.26 0.09
C PHE A 35 12.73 -4.67 -1.24
N ILE A 36 14.03 -4.42 -1.39
CA ILE A 36 14.63 -3.79 -2.58
C ILE A 36 16.00 -4.42 -2.87
N GLY A 37 16.57 -4.10 -4.04
CA GLY A 37 17.82 -4.67 -4.54
C GLY A 37 17.56 -5.53 -5.76
N ASP A 38 18.54 -6.34 -6.15
CA ASP A 38 18.34 -7.27 -7.25
C ASP A 38 17.24 -8.29 -6.89
N PRO A 39 16.37 -8.67 -7.84
CA PRO A 39 15.33 -9.66 -7.62
C PRO A 39 15.90 -10.97 -7.06
N SER A 40 15.22 -11.50 -6.05
CA SER A 40 15.56 -12.77 -5.41
C SER A 40 14.35 -13.32 -4.66
N ASP A 41 14.35 -14.63 -4.41
CA ASP A 41 13.31 -15.31 -3.63
C ASP A 41 13.06 -14.64 -2.28
N LYS A 42 14.12 -14.12 -1.64
CA LYS A 42 14.01 -13.42 -0.35
C LYS A 42 13.23 -12.10 -0.46
N VAL A 43 13.45 -11.34 -1.52
CA VAL A 43 12.72 -10.08 -1.74
C VAL A 43 11.26 -10.36 -2.09
N ASP A 44 11.02 -11.37 -2.94
CA ASP A 44 9.68 -11.79 -3.31
C ASP A 44 8.89 -12.34 -2.11
N GLU A 45 9.54 -13.12 -1.25
CA GLU A 45 8.96 -13.60 0.00
C GLU A 45 8.61 -12.44 0.93
N ALA A 46 9.52 -11.48 1.12
CA ALA A 46 9.27 -10.33 1.98
C ALA A 46 8.05 -9.51 1.51
N TRP A 47 7.95 -9.22 0.21
CA TRP A 47 6.79 -8.55 -0.37
C TRP A 47 5.51 -9.37 -0.26
N SER A 48 5.60 -10.68 -0.44
CA SER A 48 4.43 -11.58 -0.35
C SER A 48 3.92 -11.70 1.09
N GLN A 49 4.81 -11.81 2.08
CA GLN A 49 4.47 -11.77 3.49
C GLN A 49 3.83 -10.43 3.89
N LEU A 50 4.36 -9.31 3.38
CA LEU A 50 3.82 -7.98 3.68
C LEU A 50 2.39 -7.77 3.16
N LEU A 51 2.09 -8.36 1.99
CA LEU A 51 0.80 -8.26 1.30
C LEU A 51 -0.02 -9.56 1.40
N GLN A 52 0.16 -10.35 2.45
CA GLN A 52 -0.50 -11.65 2.59
C GLN A 52 -2.00 -11.56 2.96
N ASN A 53 -2.42 -10.46 3.59
CA ASN A 53 -3.80 -10.22 4.03
C ASN A 53 -4.39 -8.88 3.52
N PRO A 54 -4.31 -8.57 2.21
CA PRO A 54 -4.67 -7.24 1.72
C PRO A 54 -6.18 -7.04 1.59
N TYR A 55 -6.94 -8.14 1.54
CA TYR A 55 -8.40 -8.15 1.42
C TYR A 55 -9.00 -8.90 2.59
N PHE A 56 -10.04 -8.32 3.17
CA PHE A 56 -10.67 -8.88 4.36
C PHE A 56 -12.16 -8.59 4.42
N ARG A 57 -12.85 -9.50 5.10
CA ARG A 57 -14.28 -9.49 5.37
C ARG A 57 -14.63 -8.47 6.44
N VAL A 58 -15.69 -7.72 6.20
CA VAL A 58 -16.37 -6.89 7.19
C VAL A 58 -17.85 -7.17 7.16
N THR A 59 -18.50 -7.07 8.31
CA THR A 59 -19.95 -7.25 8.36
C THR A 59 -20.67 -6.16 7.59
N SER A 60 -21.86 -6.48 7.08
CA SER A 60 -22.74 -5.48 6.45
C SER A 60 -22.97 -4.25 7.37
N SER A 61 -23.03 -4.49 8.69
CA SER A 61 -23.17 -3.44 9.70
C SER A 61 -21.93 -2.54 9.82
N GLU A 62 -20.73 -3.11 9.76
CA GLU A 62 -19.48 -2.36 9.76
C GLU A 62 -19.32 -1.56 8.47
N TYR A 63 -19.64 -2.17 7.32
CA TYR A 63 -19.57 -1.51 6.03
C TYR A 63 -20.48 -0.29 5.95
N ARG A 64 -21.74 -0.40 6.44
CA ARG A 64 -22.66 0.74 6.54
C ARG A 64 -22.09 1.88 7.38
N LYS A 65 -21.37 1.59 8.47
CA LYS A 65 -20.75 2.62 9.32
C LYS A 65 -19.60 3.35 8.61
N VAL A 66 -18.91 2.71 7.67
CA VAL A 66 -17.88 3.38 6.85
C VAL A 66 -18.51 4.54 6.07
N GLY A 67 -19.77 4.41 5.66
CA GLY A 67 -20.52 5.48 5.00
C GLY A 67 -20.13 5.71 3.54
N LEU A 68 -19.48 4.73 2.89
CA LEU A 68 -19.21 4.77 1.46
C LEU A 68 -20.50 4.39 0.71
N ASN A 69 -21.09 5.35 -0.01
CA ASN A 69 -22.24 5.09 -0.87
C ASN A 69 -21.80 4.41 -2.19
N ARG A 70 -21.15 3.25 -2.09
CA ARG A 70 -20.62 2.48 -3.22
C ARG A 70 -20.76 0.98 -2.93
N SER A 71 -21.03 0.19 -3.96
CA SER A 71 -20.98 -1.27 -3.87
C SER A 71 -19.53 -1.76 -3.77
N THR A 72 -19.38 -2.96 -3.19
CA THR A 72 -18.13 -3.72 -3.15
C THR A 72 -18.47 -5.21 -3.29
N LEU A 73 -17.46 -6.07 -3.39
CA LEU A 73 -17.65 -7.52 -3.46
C LEU A 73 -18.35 -8.05 -2.21
N GLY A 74 -19.23 -9.03 -2.40
CA GLY A 74 -19.87 -9.79 -1.33
C GLY A 74 -19.21 -11.15 -1.13
N ILE A 75 -19.67 -11.87 -0.11
CA ILE A 75 -19.27 -13.26 0.14
C ILE A 75 -20.49 -14.15 -0.05
N VAL A 76 -20.34 -15.25 -0.79
CA VAL A 76 -21.45 -16.18 -1.04
C VAL A 76 -22.00 -16.72 0.29
N GLY A 77 -23.33 -16.72 0.43
CA GLY A 77 -24.00 -17.19 1.65
C GLY A 77 -23.94 -16.23 2.84
N SER A 78 -23.50 -14.98 2.65
CA SER A 78 -23.43 -13.97 3.69
C SER A 78 -23.77 -12.56 3.16
N ASP A 79 -24.28 -11.68 4.04
CA ASP A 79 -24.44 -10.25 3.75
C ASP A 79 -23.13 -9.46 3.90
N ASP A 80 -22.07 -10.14 4.34
CA ASP A 80 -20.74 -9.55 4.55
C ASP A 80 -20.15 -9.00 3.25
N LYS A 81 -19.22 -8.06 3.43
CA LYS A 81 -18.56 -7.32 2.37
C LYS A 81 -17.06 -7.53 2.43
N VAL A 82 -16.43 -7.51 1.27
CA VAL A 82 -14.97 -7.54 1.15
C VAL A 82 -14.47 -6.12 0.95
N ILE A 83 -13.46 -5.72 1.73
CA ILE A 83 -12.77 -4.44 1.57
C ILE A 83 -11.26 -4.63 1.68
N SER A 84 -10.54 -3.56 1.35
CA SER A 84 -9.11 -3.40 1.63
C SER A 84 -8.88 -2.04 2.28
N PHE A 85 -7.80 -1.89 3.05
CA PHE A 85 -7.36 -0.57 3.49
C PHE A 85 -6.47 0.08 2.45
N SER A 86 -6.57 1.40 2.29
CA SER A 86 -5.71 2.17 1.39
C SER A 86 -4.23 1.90 1.61
N ALA A 87 -3.80 1.67 2.86
CA ALA A 87 -2.41 1.32 3.16
C ALA A 87 -1.92 0.04 2.45
N TYR A 88 -2.75 -1.00 2.32
CA TYR A 88 -2.40 -2.19 1.54
C TYR A 88 -2.29 -1.87 0.05
N HIS A 89 -3.16 -0.99 -0.46
CA HIS A 89 -3.09 -0.55 -1.85
C HIS A 89 -1.84 0.30 -2.13
N GLU A 90 -1.46 1.20 -1.20
CA GLU A 90 -0.20 1.95 -1.28
C GLU A 90 1.01 1.01 -1.29
N LEU A 91 1.04 -0.04 -0.46
CA LEU A 91 2.10 -1.05 -0.46
C LEU A 91 2.10 -1.89 -1.74
N HIS A 92 0.93 -2.25 -2.28
CA HIS A 92 0.81 -2.88 -3.60
C HIS A 92 1.40 -1.99 -4.70
N CYS A 93 1.10 -0.69 -4.67
CA CYS A 93 1.68 0.27 -5.61
C CYS A 93 3.21 0.29 -5.54
N LEU A 94 3.80 0.25 -4.33
CA LEU A 94 5.24 0.17 -4.17
C LEU A 94 5.83 -1.14 -4.74
N LYS A 95 5.18 -2.29 -4.51
CA LYS A 95 5.59 -3.58 -5.11
C LYS A 95 5.52 -3.54 -6.64
N THR A 96 4.45 -2.96 -7.20
CA THR A 96 4.29 -2.79 -8.66
C THR A 96 5.43 -1.96 -9.25
N LEU A 97 5.82 -0.86 -8.58
CA LEU A 97 6.93 -0.02 -9.03
C LEU A 97 8.27 -0.75 -8.94
N TYR A 98 8.51 -1.50 -7.88
CA TYR A 98 9.69 -2.35 -7.77
C TYR A 98 9.76 -3.36 -8.92
N ARG A 99 8.67 -4.07 -9.22
CA ARG A 99 8.62 -5.01 -10.36
C ARG A 99 8.82 -4.32 -11.71
N TRP A 100 8.35 -3.08 -11.86
CA TRP A 100 8.55 -2.29 -13.07
C TRP A 100 10.01 -1.84 -13.25
N ILE A 101 10.69 -1.47 -12.17
CA ILE A 101 12.13 -1.16 -12.18
C ILE A 101 12.94 -2.38 -12.65
N HIS A 102 12.55 -3.58 -12.21
CA HIS A 102 13.17 -4.85 -12.56
C HIS A 102 12.34 -5.64 -13.59
N ASN A 103 11.78 -4.95 -14.60
CA ASN A 103 10.87 -5.58 -15.55
C ASN A 103 11.52 -6.68 -16.41
N ASP A 104 12.82 -6.58 -16.64
CA ASP A 104 13.64 -7.60 -17.29
C ASP A 104 13.61 -8.94 -16.55
N HIS A 105 13.54 -8.91 -15.22
CA HIS A 105 13.40 -10.11 -14.39
C HIS A 105 11.95 -10.57 -14.26
N TYR A 106 11.03 -9.65 -13.95
CA TYR A 106 9.64 -10.01 -13.64
C TYR A 106 8.77 -10.24 -14.88
N PHE A 107 9.20 -9.76 -16.04
CA PHE A 107 8.52 -9.86 -17.32
C PHE A 107 9.56 -10.08 -18.46
N PRO A 108 10.35 -11.16 -18.42
CA PRO A 108 11.54 -11.34 -19.28
C PRO A 108 11.24 -11.41 -20.79
N ASN A 109 10.00 -11.71 -21.16
CA ASN A 109 9.54 -11.82 -22.55
C ASN A 109 8.49 -10.75 -22.90
N LEU A 110 8.50 -9.63 -22.18
CA LEU A 110 7.52 -8.57 -22.37
C LEU A 110 7.83 -7.76 -23.63
N ASP A 111 7.10 -8.04 -24.70
CA ASP A 111 7.17 -7.28 -25.94
C ASP A 111 6.68 -5.85 -25.72
N ARG A 112 7.50 -4.86 -26.12
CA ARG A 112 7.23 -3.43 -25.94
C ARG A 112 6.03 -2.93 -26.72
N GLU A 113 5.62 -3.64 -27.76
CA GLU A 113 4.44 -3.30 -28.56
C GLU A 113 3.16 -4.03 -28.08
N SER A 114 3.29 -4.93 -27.11
CA SER A 114 2.16 -5.71 -26.60
C SER A 114 1.22 -4.90 -25.70
N ASP A 115 -0.05 -5.32 -25.69
CA ASP A 115 -1.04 -4.80 -24.74
C ASP A 115 -0.63 -5.04 -23.28
N GLU A 116 0.07 -6.14 -22.99
CA GLU A 116 0.59 -6.44 -21.66
C GLU A 116 1.64 -5.41 -21.22
N PHE A 117 2.55 -5.01 -22.11
CA PHE A 117 3.53 -3.97 -21.79
C PHE A 117 2.84 -2.64 -21.50
N ASN A 118 1.88 -2.26 -22.35
CA ASN A 118 1.10 -1.05 -22.15
C ASN A 118 0.35 -1.08 -20.82
N PHE A 119 -0.21 -2.22 -20.45
CA PHE A 119 -0.88 -2.40 -19.15
C PHE A 119 0.09 -2.27 -17.97
N GLN A 120 1.25 -2.95 -17.99
CA GLN A 120 2.23 -2.88 -16.89
C GLN A 120 2.77 -1.45 -16.71
N LYS A 121 3.08 -0.77 -17.82
CA LYS A 121 3.48 0.64 -17.81
C LYS A 121 2.38 1.53 -17.22
N TRP A 122 1.16 1.40 -17.71
CA TRP A 122 0.01 2.17 -17.22
C TRP A 122 -0.22 1.92 -15.73
N HIS A 123 -0.10 0.67 -15.27
CA HIS A 123 -0.27 0.30 -13.87
C HIS A 123 0.81 0.95 -12.99
N ALA A 124 2.07 0.98 -13.44
CA ALA A 124 3.13 1.73 -12.75
C ALA A 124 2.83 3.24 -12.68
N GLU A 125 2.41 3.86 -13.79
CA GLU A 125 2.05 5.29 -13.82
C GLU A 125 0.82 5.61 -12.93
N HIS A 126 -0.18 4.74 -12.92
CA HIS A 126 -1.33 4.81 -12.02
C HIS A 126 -0.88 4.73 -10.55
N CYS A 127 0.01 3.79 -10.23
CA CYS A 127 0.58 3.65 -8.89
C CYS A 127 1.30 4.92 -8.44
N ILE A 128 2.11 5.54 -9.30
CA ILE A 128 2.78 6.82 -9.02
C ILE A 128 1.73 7.91 -8.75
N SER A 129 0.72 8.02 -9.60
CA SER A 129 -0.34 9.03 -9.45
C SER A 129 -1.13 8.85 -8.15
N TYR A 130 -1.43 7.61 -7.78
CA TYR A 130 -2.13 7.28 -6.54
C TYR A 130 -1.29 7.61 -5.31
N LEU A 131 -0.03 7.15 -5.26
CA LEU A 131 0.89 7.41 -4.15
C LEU A 131 1.15 8.91 -3.93
N ARG A 132 1.27 9.68 -5.01
CA ARG A 132 1.36 11.15 -4.95
C ARG A 132 0.12 11.75 -4.29
N GLN A 133 -1.07 11.34 -4.71
CA GLN A 133 -2.34 11.83 -4.14
C GLN A 133 -2.49 11.45 -2.66
N ALA A 134 -2.20 10.20 -2.30
CA ALA A 134 -2.25 9.72 -0.92
C ALA A 134 -1.28 10.49 -0.01
N THR A 135 -0.05 10.73 -0.48
CA THR A 135 0.96 11.53 0.23
C THR A 135 0.48 12.97 0.46
N MET A 136 -0.10 13.61 -0.56
CA MET A 136 -0.63 14.97 -0.43
C MET A 136 -1.87 15.04 0.47
N CYS A 137 -2.70 14.00 0.47
CA CYS A 137 -3.91 13.92 1.30
C CYS A 137 -3.57 13.84 2.80
N THR A 138 -2.51 13.11 3.15
CA THR A 138 -2.07 12.92 4.55
C THR A 138 -0.95 13.85 4.98
N ALA A 139 -0.39 14.64 4.05
CA ALA A 139 0.79 15.50 4.15
C ALA A 139 1.39 15.64 5.55
N SER A 140 2.57 15.05 5.76
CA SER A 140 3.26 15.19 7.02
C SER A 140 3.93 16.55 7.15
N LEU A 141 3.71 17.19 8.30
CA LEU A 141 4.34 18.46 8.67
C LEU A 141 5.56 18.29 9.56
N VAL A 142 6.07 17.05 9.73
CA VAL A 142 7.33 16.82 10.44
C VAL A 142 8.45 17.44 9.61
N PRO A 143 9.22 18.41 10.15
CA PRO A 143 10.24 19.10 9.39
C PRO A 143 11.37 18.15 9.00
N ILE A 144 11.86 18.32 7.78
CA ILE A 144 13.14 17.77 7.32
C ILE A 144 14.14 18.93 7.40
N THR A 145 15.21 18.77 8.16
CA THR A 145 16.32 19.73 8.15
C THR A 145 17.23 19.47 6.95
N LEU A 146 18.01 20.49 6.57
CA LEU A 146 18.99 20.37 5.48
C LEU A 146 20.39 20.43 6.06
N GLU A 147 21.30 19.62 5.51
CA GLU A 147 22.72 19.61 5.86
C GLU A 147 23.59 19.62 4.60
N TRP A 148 24.83 20.09 4.74
CA TRP A 148 25.82 20.04 3.67
C TRP A 148 26.37 18.62 3.53
N ASN A 149 26.43 18.14 2.29
CA ASN A 149 27.09 16.90 1.95
C ASN A 149 28.05 17.16 0.78
N GLU A 150 29.24 16.57 0.87
CA GLU A 150 30.28 16.62 -0.15
C GLU A 150 30.49 15.23 -0.76
N ALA A 151 29.46 14.68 -1.38
CA ALA A 151 29.52 13.38 -2.07
C ALA A 151 30.51 13.42 -3.24
N THR A 152 30.81 14.61 -3.76
CA THR A 152 31.88 14.87 -4.71
C THR A 152 32.80 15.94 -4.13
N PRO A 153 34.11 15.66 -3.95
CA PRO A 153 35.08 16.63 -3.45
C PRO A 153 35.04 17.94 -4.26
N GLY A 154 34.95 19.07 -3.57
CA GLY A 154 34.85 20.41 -4.16
C GLY A 154 33.46 20.80 -4.65
N SER A 155 32.42 19.99 -4.43
CA SER A 155 31.04 20.28 -4.87
C SER A 155 30.01 20.01 -3.76
N PRO A 156 30.03 20.77 -2.65
CA PRO A 156 29.08 20.58 -1.57
C PRO A 156 27.66 20.92 -2.05
N ARG A 157 26.69 20.06 -1.73
CA ARG A 157 25.27 20.28 -2.01
C ARG A 157 24.44 20.12 -0.74
N PRO A 158 23.40 20.96 -0.53
CA PRO A 158 22.47 20.74 0.56
C PRO A 158 21.66 19.46 0.28
N ARG A 159 21.45 18.66 1.32
CA ARG A 159 20.61 17.45 1.26
C ARG A 159 19.69 17.36 2.48
N PRO A 160 18.56 16.63 2.40
CA PRO A 160 17.76 16.24 3.54
C PRO A 160 18.57 15.51 4.62
N ASN A 161 18.40 15.91 5.88
CA ASN A 161 18.85 15.11 7.01
C ASN A 161 17.99 13.83 7.10
N PRO A 162 18.62 12.65 7.24
CA PRO A 162 17.95 11.37 7.07
C PRO A 162 16.99 10.98 8.20
N GLN A 163 17.00 11.67 9.35
CA GLN A 163 16.28 11.22 10.55
C GLN A 163 15.03 12.06 10.81
N THR A 164 13.86 11.55 10.40
CA THR A 164 12.58 12.24 10.70
C THR A 164 11.72 11.42 11.66
N PRO A 165 11.37 11.95 12.84
CA PRO A 165 10.47 11.26 13.76
C PRO A 165 9.05 11.22 13.21
N ARG A 166 8.48 10.03 13.13
CA ARG A 166 7.11 9.78 12.70
C ARG A 166 6.35 8.97 13.74
N LYS A 167 5.06 9.28 13.87
CA LYS A 167 4.10 8.39 14.52
C LYS A 167 3.68 7.36 13.46
N CYS A 168 4.16 6.13 13.59
CA CYS A 168 3.91 5.07 12.61
C CYS A 168 2.85 4.11 13.13
N ALA A 169 2.05 3.57 12.20
CA ALA A 169 1.16 2.46 12.48
C ALA A 169 1.97 1.21 12.84
N ASN A 170 1.58 0.50 13.89
CA ASN A 170 2.15 -0.80 14.20
C ASN A 170 1.60 -1.81 13.19
N TRP A 171 2.39 -2.11 12.15
CA TRP A 171 1.94 -2.95 11.04
C TRP A 171 1.50 -4.35 11.49
N LYS A 172 2.24 -4.96 12.44
CA LYS A 172 1.89 -6.28 12.98
C LYS A 172 0.48 -6.30 13.57
N SER A 173 0.09 -5.25 14.31
CA SER A 173 -1.26 -5.15 14.87
C SER A 173 -2.34 -5.06 13.79
N LEU A 174 -2.08 -4.31 12.71
CA LEU A 174 -3.00 -4.17 11.59
C LEU A 174 -3.12 -5.47 10.79
N ASP A 175 -1.98 -6.10 10.47
CA ASP A 175 -1.92 -7.32 9.69
C ASP A 175 -2.53 -8.50 10.46
N SER A 176 -2.34 -8.57 11.78
CA SER A 176 -3.00 -9.60 12.61
C SER A 176 -4.53 -9.46 12.59
N TRP A 177 -5.04 -8.23 12.69
CA TRP A 177 -6.48 -7.97 12.59
C TRP A 177 -7.02 -8.32 11.19
N ALA A 178 -6.25 -8.06 10.13
CA ALA A 178 -6.60 -8.40 8.76
C ALA A 178 -6.58 -9.92 8.54
N ALA A 179 -5.60 -10.63 9.10
CA ALA A 179 -5.44 -12.08 9.00
C ALA A 179 -6.68 -12.84 9.51
N GLU A 180 -7.24 -12.43 10.65
CA GLU A 180 -8.46 -13.00 11.23
C GLU A 180 -9.69 -12.91 10.30
N ARG A 181 -9.63 -12.03 9.30
CA ARG A 181 -10.73 -11.68 8.40
C ARG A 181 -10.37 -11.90 6.93
N LYS A 182 -9.23 -12.51 6.64
CA LYS A 182 -8.69 -12.63 5.28
C LYS A 182 -9.73 -13.22 4.33
N VAL A 183 -9.81 -12.62 3.15
CA VAL A 183 -10.53 -13.17 2.00
C VAL A 183 -9.52 -13.41 0.89
N ASP A 184 -9.56 -14.60 0.30
CA ASP A 184 -8.79 -14.90 -0.91
C ASP A 184 -9.59 -14.43 -2.12
N LEU A 185 -9.05 -13.48 -2.88
CA LEU A 185 -9.72 -13.00 -4.10
C LEU A 185 -9.55 -13.95 -5.29
N TYR A 186 -8.69 -14.96 -5.19
CA TYR A 186 -8.54 -16.00 -6.21
C TYR A 186 -9.55 -17.14 -6.03
N ASP A 187 -10.18 -17.26 -4.86
CA ASP A 187 -11.32 -18.14 -4.63
C ASP A 187 -12.61 -17.50 -5.16
N LEU A 188 -12.76 -17.53 -6.49
CA LEU A 188 -13.85 -16.86 -7.20
C LEU A 188 -15.24 -17.41 -6.82
N ASP A 189 -15.32 -18.69 -6.44
CA ASP A 189 -16.60 -19.33 -6.08
C ASP A 189 -17.09 -18.87 -4.68
N GLY A 190 -16.19 -18.37 -3.84
CA GLY A 190 -16.53 -17.75 -2.56
C GLY A 190 -17.02 -16.30 -2.67
N LEU A 191 -16.90 -15.65 -3.84
CA LEU A 191 -17.20 -14.23 -4.03
C LEU A 191 -18.55 -14.00 -4.72
N ALA A 192 -19.36 -13.11 -4.14
CA ALA A 192 -20.65 -12.71 -4.70
C ALA A 192 -20.56 -11.39 -5.49
N GLY A 193 -21.47 -11.20 -6.45
CA GLY A 193 -21.57 -9.99 -7.26
C GLY A 193 -20.77 -10.00 -8.57
N MET A 194 -20.35 -11.19 -9.04
CA MET A 194 -19.76 -11.33 -10.38
C MET A 194 -20.79 -11.08 -11.48
N PRO A 195 -20.48 -10.25 -12.50
CA PRO A 195 -21.33 -10.11 -13.68
C PRO A 195 -21.56 -11.48 -14.34
N GLY A 196 -22.83 -11.88 -14.51
CA GLY A 196 -23.21 -13.13 -15.17
C GLY A 196 -23.42 -14.34 -14.25
N ARG A 197 -23.18 -14.23 -12.93
CA ARG A 197 -23.67 -15.19 -11.92
C ARG A 197 -24.68 -14.46 -11.02
N GLY A 198 -25.90 -14.99 -10.91
CA GLY A 198 -27.01 -14.34 -10.18
C GLY A 198 -26.71 -14.08 -8.70
N TRP A 199 -27.43 -13.12 -8.11
CA TRP A 199 -27.39 -12.77 -6.69
C TRP A 199 -27.95 -13.88 -5.80
#